data_AF-A0A2V7I1U2-F1
#
_entry.id   AF-A0A2V7I1U2-F1
#
_cell.length_a   1.000
_cell.length_b   1.000
_cell.length_c   1.000
_cell.angle_alpha   90.00
_cell.angle_beta   90.00
_cell.angle_gamma   90.00
#
_symmetry.space_group_name_H-M   'P 1'
#
loop_
_entity.id
_entity.type
_entity.pdbx_description
1 polymer ?
#
loop_
_entity_poly.entity_id
_entity_poly.type
_entity_poly.pdbx_seq_one_letter_code
_entity_poly.pdbx_strand_id
1 'polypeptide(L)'
;FIAAAHYLGLKENQDYTLRSSPPGDLAAGPKGIDVFTIWEPHVSNSTEILKATRLLEPLDPYYLYSGYCYTRREIEDNAPDVVQLMTDAFIEAILWGKANPDKAFSALMSQPAYAHQNRELIKKMSDRYFFWPKPTAYYPFDDPNGIWPKEESRISEWAFETGASKNKVTIKDWQDVRRTGYMAATFDKLGWRVPDKPPFLPMDWGGVGNLPYKPYSAALLKGPAPFPEPGELKKPWTFMGKTHQP
;
A
#
# COMPACT_ATOMS: atom_id res chain seq x y z
N PHE A 1 -0.63 -4.34 15.40
CA PHE A 1 -0.91 -4.78 16.78
C PHE A 1 -2.32 -4.39 17.19
N ILE A 2 -2.67 -3.10 17.20
CA ILE A 2 -3.90 -2.66 17.86
C ILE A 2 -5.19 -3.18 17.19
N ALA A 3 -5.23 -3.25 15.86
CA ALA A 3 -6.36 -3.88 15.15
C ALA A 3 -6.57 -5.36 15.53
N ALA A 4 -5.48 -6.12 15.67
CA ALA A 4 -5.52 -7.52 16.12
C ALA A 4 -5.92 -7.62 17.60
N ALA A 5 -5.37 -6.76 18.46
CA ALA A 5 -5.71 -6.70 19.89
C ALA A 5 -7.21 -6.42 20.10
N HIS A 6 -7.77 -5.46 19.34
CA HIS A 6 -9.20 -5.16 19.38
C HIS A 6 -10.06 -6.36 18.91
N TYR A 7 -9.69 -7.02 17.81
CA TYR A 7 -10.38 -8.22 17.34
C TYR A 7 -10.36 -9.37 18.38
N LEU A 8 -9.24 -9.51 19.11
CA LEU A 8 -9.07 -10.50 20.17
C LEU A 8 -9.70 -10.09 21.51
N GLY A 9 -10.28 -8.89 21.61
CA GLY A 9 -10.90 -8.38 22.83
C GLY A 9 -9.93 -7.96 23.93
N LEU A 10 -8.66 -7.72 23.60
CA LEU A 10 -7.63 -7.26 24.54
C LEU A 10 -7.81 -5.77 24.84
N LYS A 11 -7.59 -5.39 26.11
CA LYS A 11 -7.79 -4.03 26.62
C LYS A 11 -6.47 -3.39 27.03
N GLU A 12 -6.23 -2.18 26.53
CA GLU A 12 -5.10 -1.37 26.95
C GLU A 12 -5.20 -1.01 28.44
N ASN A 13 -4.06 -0.99 29.14
CA ASN A 13 -3.90 -0.80 30.58
C ASN A 13 -4.51 -1.91 31.46
N GLN A 14 -4.97 -3.01 30.85
CA GLN A 14 -5.39 -4.24 31.55
C GLN A 14 -4.58 -5.43 31.05
N ASP A 15 -4.62 -5.69 29.74
CA ASP A 15 -3.95 -6.83 29.11
C ASP A 15 -2.61 -6.45 28.47
N TYR A 16 -2.45 -5.19 28.05
CA TYR A 16 -1.22 -4.67 27.47
C TYR A 16 -1.04 -3.18 27.74
N THR A 17 0.17 -2.66 27.57
CA THR A 17 0.45 -1.22 27.50
C THR A 17 1.07 -0.87 26.17
N LEU A 18 0.63 0.23 25.54
CA LEU A 18 1.19 0.66 24.26
C LEU A 18 2.37 1.62 24.46
N ARG A 19 3.42 1.43 23.68
CA ARG A 19 4.56 2.35 23.55
C ARG A 19 4.87 2.54 22.07
N SER A 20 5.38 3.71 21.71
CA SER A 20 5.83 4.01 20.36
C SER A 20 7.36 4.09 20.33
N SER A 21 7.97 3.52 19.30
CA SER A 21 9.40 3.62 19.03
C SER A 21 9.63 3.64 17.52
N PRO A 22 10.73 4.25 17.04
CA PRO A 22 11.09 4.23 15.64
C PRO A 22 11.20 2.78 15.09
N PRO A 23 10.75 2.51 13.85
CA PRO A 23 10.83 1.18 13.26
C PRO A 23 12.25 0.59 13.19
N GLY A 24 13.25 1.44 12.99
CA GLY A 24 14.66 1.05 13.01
C GLY A 24 15.09 0.47 14.35
N ASP A 25 14.67 1.10 15.45
CA ASP A 25 14.99 0.64 16.81
C ASP A 25 14.25 -0.66 17.12
N LEU A 26 12.98 -0.75 16.73
CA LEU A 26 12.17 -1.97 16.88
C LEU A 26 12.77 -3.16 16.11
N ALA A 27 13.36 -2.92 14.93
CA ALA A 27 14.01 -3.98 14.15
C ALA A 27 15.17 -4.67 14.90
N ALA A 28 15.81 -3.97 15.84
CA ALA A 28 16.89 -4.52 16.65
C ALA A 28 16.42 -5.39 17.83
N GLY A 29 15.10 -5.51 18.06
CA GLY A 29 14.55 -6.30 19.16
C GLY A 29 14.87 -5.69 20.54
N PRO A 30 14.43 -4.45 20.83
CA PRO A 30 14.75 -3.78 22.08
C PRO A 30 14.19 -4.54 23.28
N LYS A 31 14.96 -4.56 24.38
CA LYS A 31 14.56 -5.22 25.63
C LYS A 31 13.37 -4.48 26.27
N GLY A 32 12.51 -5.24 26.96
CA GLY A 32 11.35 -4.70 27.67
C GLY A 32 10.13 -4.42 26.79
N ILE A 33 10.14 -4.89 25.53
CA ILE A 33 8.98 -4.92 24.65
C ILE A 33 8.68 -6.37 24.32
N ASP A 34 7.49 -6.85 24.69
CA ASP A 34 7.09 -8.24 24.48
C ASP A 34 6.68 -8.50 23.02
N VAL A 35 5.93 -7.57 22.44
CA VAL A 35 5.40 -7.64 21.08
C VAL A 35 5.36 -6.24 20.48
N PHE A 36 5.73 -6.12 19.20
CA PHE A 36 5.60 -4.87 18.46
C PHE A 36 5.16 -5.13 17.02
N THR A 37 4.71 -4.07 16.35
CA THR A 37 4.36 -4.10 14.93
C THR A 37 5.26 -3.15 14.18
N ILE A 38 5.88 -3.66 13.12
CA ILE A 38 6.71 -2.92 12.17
C ILE A 38 6.39 -3.38 10.76
N TRP A 39 6.75 -2.57 9.78
CA TRP A 39 6.54 -2.84 8.36
C TRP A 39 7.84 -3.15 7.64
N GLU A 40 7.75 -3.59 6.40
CA GLU A 40 8.93 -3.83 5.55
C GLU A 40 9.71 -2.53 5.28
N PRO A 41 11.05 -2.57 5.18
CA PRO A 41 11.90 -3.76 5.25
C PRO A 41 12.26 -4.17 6.69
N HIS A 42 11.78 -3.45 7.71
CA HIS A 42 12.21 -3.63 9.10
C HIS A 42 11.84 -4.99 9.67
N VAL A 43 10.66 -5.53 9.32
CA VAL A 43 10.23 -6.86 9.77
C VAL A 43 11.17 -7.95 9.25
N SER A 44 11.40 -8.04 7.94
CA SER A 44 12.33 -9.02 7.38
C SER A 44 13.78 -8.75 7.80
N ASN A 45 14.18 -7.49 7.97
CA ASN A 45 15.51 -7.20 8.52
C ASN A 45 15.66 -7.75 9.94
N SER A 46 14.65 -7.60 10.80
CA SER A 46 14.66 -8.12 12.16
C SER A 46 14.68 -9.65 12.21
N THR A 47 13.86 -10.31 11.39
CA THR A 47 13.64 -11.76 11.47
C THR A 47 14.59 -12.59 10.61
N GLU A 48 14.95 -12.11 9.41
CA GLU A 48 15.75 -12.86 8.44
C GLU A 48 17.25 -12.49 8.52
N ILE A 49 17.56 -11.20 8.69
CA ILE A 49 18.93 -10.68 8.63
C ILE A 49 19.56 -10.64 10.02
N LEU A 50 19.00 -9.82 10.92
CA LEU A 50 19.50 -9.65 12.28
C LEU A 50 19.17 -10.86 13.17
N LYS A 51 18.06 -11.56 12.85
CA LYS A 51 17.49 -12.65 13.66
C LYS A 51 17.29 -12.24 15.13
N ALA A 52 16.97 -10.97 15.34
CA ALA A 52 16.75 -10.38 16.66
C ALA A 52 15.37 -10.75 17.22
N THR A 53 14.40 -10.99 16.32
CA THR A 53 13.03 -11.35 16.69
C THR A 53 12.48 -12.47 15.82
N ARG A 54 11.27 -12.93 16.14
CA ARG A 54 10.48 -13.86 15.32
C ARG A 54 9.15 -13.22 14.96
N LEU A 55 8.65 -13.50 13.76
CA LEU A 55 7.30 -13.12 13.37
C LEU A 55 6.30 -14.02 14.11
N LEU A 56 5.37 -13.42 14.86
CA LEU A 56 4.25 -14.15 15.49
C LEU A 56 3.14 -14.39 14.47
N GLU A 57 2.62 -13.31 13.88
CA GLU A 57 1.62 -13.34 12.81
C GLU A 57 1.71 -12.07 11.95
N PRO A 58 1.31 -12.11 10.67
CA PRO A 58 1.13 -10.90 9.87
C PRO A 58 -0.07 -10.07 10.36
N LEU A 59 -0.02 -8.76 10.15
CA LEU A 59 -1.13 -7.86 10.51
C LEU A 59 -2.27 -7.89 9.47
N ASP A 60 -1.96 -8.29 8.23
CA ASP A 60 -2.87 -8.31 7.08
C ASP A 60 -4.27 -8.90 7.38
N PRO A 61 -4.43 -9.99 8.15
CA PRO A 61 -5.75 -10.53 8.46
C PRO A 61 -6.66 -9.55 9.24
N TYR A 62 -6.13 -8.51 9.88
CA TYR A 62 -6.92 -7.62 10.75
C TYR A 62 -7.01 -6.18 10.24
N TYR A 63 -6.28 -5.88 9.16
CA TYR A 63 -6.07 -4.52 8.69
C TYR A 63 -5.62 -4.52 7.23
N LEU A 64 -6.30 -3.73 6.40
CA LEU A 64 -5.79 -3.40 5.06
C LEU A 64 -4.97 -2.12 5.13
N TYR A 65 -3.69 -2.20 4.75
CA TYR A 65 -2.87 -1.01 4.59
C TYR A 65 -3.10 -0.35 3.22
N SER A 66 -3.38 0.94 3.22
CA SER A 66 -3.34 1.76 2.01
C SER A 66 -2.17 2.75 2.05
N GLY A 67 -1.47 2.86 0.92
CA GLY A 67 -0.56 3.98 0.65
C GLY A 67 -1.25 4.98 -0.26
N TYR A 68 -1.32 6.25 0.15
CA TYR A 68 -1.87 7.32 -0.66
C TYR A 68 -0.81 8.35 -1.02
N CYS A 69 -0.95 8.95 -2.21
CA CYS A 69 -0.34 10.24 -2.50
C CYS A 69 -1.30 11.33 -2.02
N TYR A 70 -0.80 12.23 -1.19
CA TYR A 70 -1.58 13.36 -0.67
C TYR A 70 -1.17 14.64 -1.38
N THR A 71 -2.17 15.44 -1.76
CA THR A 71 -1.97 16.82 -2.21
C THR A 71 -2.79 17.73 -1.30
N ARG A 72 -2.28 18.94 -1.03
CA ARG A 72 -3.06 19.92 -0.30
C ARG A 72 -4.17 20.46 -1.19
N ARG A 73 -5.37 20.61 -0.62
CA ARG A 73 -6.54 21.17 -1.33
C ARG A 73 -6.26 22.53 -1.97
N GLU A 74 -5.43 23.37 -1.34
CA GLU A 74 -5.03 24.66 -1.91
C GLU A 74 -4.33 24.52 -3.28
N ILE A 75 -3.57 23.45 -3.50
CA ILE A 75 -2.91 23.18 -4.78
C ILE A 75 -3.95 22.69 -5.79
N GLU A 76 -4.87 21.84 -5.38
CA GLU A 76 -5.98 21.38 -6.23
C GLU A 76 -6.83 22.56 -6.72
N ASP A 77 -7.24 23.44 -5.80
CA ASP A 77 -8.16 24.54 -6.09
C ASP A 77 -7.51 25.61 -7.00
N ASN A 78 -6.18 25.77 -6.96
CA ASN A 78 -5.47 26.85 -7.68
C ASN A 78 -4.56 26.37 -8.83
N ALA A 79 -4.15 25.10 -8.83
CA ALA A 79 -3.23 24.50 -9.80
C ALA A 79 -3.59 23.02 -10.07
N PRO A 80 -4.83 22.71 -10.53
CA PRO A 80 -5.28 21.33 -10.75
C PRO A 80 -4.48 20.61 -11.85
N ASP A 81 -3.91 21.35 -12.80
CA ASP A 81 -3.00 20.85 -13.82
C ASP A 81 -1.70 20.30 -13.22
N VAL A 82 -1.17 20.93 -12.17
CA VAL A 82 -0.01 20.41 -11.42
C VAL A 82 -0.36 19.10 -10.73
N VAL A 83 -1.56 18.99 -10.16
CA VAL A 83 -2.03 17.74 -9.54
C VAL A 83 -2.15 16.62 -10.59
N GLN A 84 -2.69 16.92 -11.77
CA GLN A 84 -2.72 15.97 -12.89
C GLN A 84 -1.31 15.58 -13.33
N LEU A 85 -0.39 16.54 -13.49
CA LEU A 85 0.99 16.28 -13.91
C LEU A 85 1.72 15.37 -12.93
N MET A 86 1.56 15.59 -11.62
CA MET A 86 2.16 14.73 -10.59
C MET A 86 1.56 13.32 -10.60
N THR A 87 0.28 13.19 -10.91
CA THR A 87 -0.39 11.88 -11.04
C THR A 87 0.11 11.12 -12.27
N ASP A 88 0.23 11.80 -13.42
CA ASP A 88 0.83 11.25 -14.63
C ASP A 88 2.27 10.79 -14.37
N ALA A 89 3.10 11.65 -13.76
CA ALA A 89 4.49 11.37 -13.44
C ALA A 89 4.65 10.16 -12.51
N PHE A 90 3.74 9.97 -11.55
CA PHE A 90 3.74 8.82 -10.65
C PHE A 90 3.55 7.50 -11.43
N ILE A 91 2.56 7.41 -12.32
CA ILE A 91 2.33 6.22 -13.15
C ILE A 91 3.45 6.02 -14.17
N GLU A 92 3.95 7.11 -14.77
CA GLU A 92 5.10 7.05 -15.68
C GLU A 92 6.37 6.55 -14.98
N ALA A 93 6.61 6.93 -13.72
CA ALA A 93 7.73 6.42 -12.93
C ALA A 93 7.60 4.91 -12.65
N ILE A 94 6.39 4.41 -12.37
CA ILE A 94 6.11 2.97 -12.23
C ILE A 94 6.42 2.24 -13.54
N LEU A 95 5.95 2.77 -14.67
CA LEU A 95 6.22 2.20 -16.00
C LEU A 95 7.71 2.21 -16.34
N TRP A 96 8.40 3.32 -16.08
CA TRP A 96 9.83 3.43 -16.28
C TRP A 96 10.60 2.42 -15.44
N GLY A 97 10.23 2.28 -14.16
CA GLY A 97 10.85 1.31 -13.26
C GLY A 97 10.65 -0.12 -13.73
N LYS A 98 9.46 -0.47 -14.22
CA LYS A 98 9.17 -1.78 -14.82
C LYS A 98 9.97 -2.03 -16.11
N ALA A 99 10.16 -1.01 -16.94
CA ALA A 99 10.97 -1.12 -18.14
C ALA A 99 12.48 -1.18 -17.85
N ASN A 100 12.91 -0.69 -16.69
CA ASN A 100 14.33 -0.54 -16.33
C ASN A 100 14.62 -1.00 -14.88
N PRO A 101 14.31 -2.25 -14.49
CA PRO A 101 14.32 -2.68 -13.09
C PRO A 101 15.69 -2.52 -12.43
N ASP A 102 16.79 -2.86 -13.13
CA ASP A 102 18.14 -2.73 -12.58
C ASP A 102 18.55 -1.28 -12.38
N LYS A 103 18.18 -0.38 -13.30
CA LYS A 103 18.47 1.06 -13.18
C LYS A 103 17.65 1.66 -12.04
N ALA A 104 16.37 1.31 -11.93
CA ALA A 104 15.50 1.77 -10.86
C ALA A 104 16.01 1.32 -9.50
N PHE A 105 16.41 0.04 -9.36
CA PHE A 105 16.98 -0.47 -8.13
C PHE A 105 18.33 0.18 -7.79
N SER A 106 19.20 0.39 -8.80
CA SER A 106 20.47 1.08 -8.59
C SER A 106 20.27 2.52 -8.10
N ALA A 107 19.32 3.26 -8.69
CA ALA A 107 18.96 4.61 -8.28
C ALA A 107 18.32 4.67 -6.88
N LEU A 108 17.57 3.64 -6.49
CA LEU A 108 17.06 3.51 -5.12
C LEU A 108 18.22 3.31 -4.13
N MET A 109 19.14 2.39 -4.44
CA MET A 109 20.26 2.04 -3.57
C MET A 109 21.34 3.12 -3.49
N SER A 110 21.36 4.10 -4.41
CA SER A 110 22.26 5.25 -4.30
C SER A 110 21.76 6.33 -3.32
N GLN A 111 20.51 6.22 -2.85
CA GLN A 111 19.97 7.16 -1.87
C GLN A 111 20.61 6.94 -0.49
N PRO A 112 21.02 8.00 0.23
CA PRO A 112 21.64 7.88 1.55
C PRO A 112 20.81 7.07 2.55
N ALA A 113 19.48 7.14 2.47
CA ALA A 113 18.56 6.39 3.33
C ALA A 113 18.71 4.86 3.21
N TYR A 114 19.27 4.37 2.10
CA TYR A 114 19.47 2.94 1.84
C TYR A 114 20.92 2.49 2.02
N ALA A 115 21.85 3.39 2.38
CA ALA A 115 23.28 3.09 2.47
C ALA A 115 23.61 1.96 3.48
N HIS A 116 22.80 1.81 4.52
CA HIS A 116 22.98 0.78 5.56
C HIS A 116 21.96 -0.36 5.48
N GLN A 117 21.14 -0.38 4.43
CA GLN A 117 20.13 -1.43 4.25
C GLN A 117 20.74 -2.64 3.55
N ASN A 118 20.28 -3.84 3.92
CA ASN A 118 20.70 -5.07 3.25
C ASN A 118 20.20 -5.07 1.79
N ARG A 119 21.13 -5.02 0.83
CA ARG A 119 20.80 -4.89 -0.60
C ARG A 119 19.91 -6.01 -1.12
N GLU A 120 20.18 -7.26 -0.75
CA GLU A 120 19.40 -8.41 -1.20
C GLU A 120 17.97 -8.37 -0.65
N LEU A 121 17.81 -7.96 0.61
CA LEU A 121 16.50 -7.74 1.20
C LEU A 121 15.75 -6.63 0.45
N ILE A 122 16.37 -5.46 0.22
CA ILE A 122 15.70 -4.37 -0.51
C ILE A 122 15.36 -4.81 -1.94
N LYS A 123 16.19 -5.63 -2.60
CA LYS A 123 15.86 -6.18 -3.93
C LYS A 123 14.63 -7.07 -3.88
N LYS A 124 14.58 -8.03 -2.94
CA LYS A 124 13.43 -8.92 -2.71
C LYS A 124 12.15 -8.12 -2.45
N MET A 125 12.23 -7.06 -1.64
CA MET A 125 11.09 -6.18 -1.35
C MET A 125 10.67 -5.36 -2.58
N SER A 126 11.63 -4.78 -3.30
CA SER A 126 11.36 -4.00 -4.52
C SER A 126 10.70 -4.86 -5.59
N ASP A 127 11.15 -6.10 -5.75
CA ASP A 127 10.52 -7.09 -6.63
C ASP A 127 9.06 -7.29 -6.25
N ARG A 128 8.82 -7.67 -5.00
CA ARG A 128 7.49 -8.05 -4.53
C ARG A 128 6.48 -6.90 -4.52
N TYR A 129 6.88 -5.71 -4.09
CA TYR A 129 5.95 -4.61 -3.83
C TYR A 129 5.92 -3.56 -4.94
N PHE A 130 6.94 -3.48 -5.79
CA PHE A 130 7.00 -2.47 -6.85
C PHE A 130 7.03 -3.10 -8.25
N PHE A 131 7.96 -4.02 -8.52
CA PHE A 131 8.14 -4.56 -9.88
C PHE A 131 7.10 -5.62 -10.25
N TRP A 132 6.60 -6.42 -9.31
CA TRP A 132 5.64 -7.48 -9.61
C TRP A 132 4.19 -7.02 -9.81
N PRO A 133 3.61 -6.11 -8.99
CA PRO A 133 2.22 -5.72 -9.15
C PRO A 133 1.93 -5.06 -10.49
N LYS A 134 0.71 -5.20 -11.03
CA LYS A 134 0.29 -4.42 -12.22
C LYS A 134 0.22 -2.93 -11.86
N PRO A 135 0.48 -2.01 -12.81
CA PRO A 135 0.28 -0.57 -12.57
C PRO A 135 -1.15 -0.22 -12.10
N THR A 136 -2.16 -0.96 -12.54
CA THR A 136 -3.57 -0.82 -12.09
C THR A 136 -3.78 -1.05 -10.60
N ALA A 137 -2.84 -1.70 -9.90
CA ALA A 137 -2.92 -1.87 -8.45
C ALA A 137 -2.83 -0.54 -7.67
N TYR A 138 -2.29 0.51 -8.30
CA TYR A 138 -2.18 1.84 -7.72
C TYR A 138 -3.39 2.74 -8.00
N TYR A 139 -4.40 2.25 -8.74
CA TYR A 139 -5.65 2.98 -8.88
C TYR A 139 -6.34 3.07 -7.49
N PRO A 140 -6.93 4.21 -7.09
CA PRO A 140 -7.41 4.34 -5.72
C PRO A 140 -8.73 3.63 -5.40
N PHE A 141 -9.51 3.16 -6.39
CA PHE A 141 -10.77 2.39 -6.24
C PHE A 141 -11.75 2.97 -5.20
N ASP A 142 -12.39 4.09 -5.51
CA ASP A 142 -13.17 4.92 -4.58
C ASP A 142 -14.71 4.77 -4.58
N ASP A 143 -15.31 3.95 -5.44
CA ASP A 143 -16.78 3.75 -5.60
C ASP A 143 -17.17 2.26 -5.81
N PRO A 144 -18.45 1.81 -5.91
CA PRO A 144 -19.60 1.77 -4.97
C PRO A 144 -19.69 0.48 -4.12
N ASN A 145 -18.78 -0.47 -4.32
CA ASN A 145 -18.49 -1.59 -3.40
C ASN A 145 -17.17 -1.33 -2.63
N GLY A 146 -16.82 -0.05 -2.51
CA GLY A 146 -15.48 0.44 -2.22
C GLY A 146 -14.95 0.01 -0.86
N ILE A 147 -13.69 -0.40 -0.86
CA ILE A 147 -13.03 -0.88 0.36
C ILE A 147 -12.51 0.27 1.20
N TRP A 148 -11.98 1.32 0.57
CA TRP A 148 -11.11 2.24 1.29
C TRP A 148 -11.86 3.22 2.18
N PRO A 149 -12.89 3.97 1.73
CA PRO A 149 -13.64 4.83 2.66
C PRO A 149 -14.21 4.05 3.85
N LYS A 150 -14.67 2.81 3.62
CA LYS A 150 -15.24 1.97 4.67
C LYS A 150 -14.16 1.45 5.64
N GLU A 151 -13.03 0.97 5.14
CA GLU A 151 -11.93 0.48 5.98
C GLU A 151 -11.29 1.64 6.76
N GLU A 152 -11.04 2.76 6.10
CA GLU A 152 -10.49 3.95 6.76
C GLU A 152 -11.44 4.51 7.82
N SER A 153 -12.76 4.50 7.57
CA SER A 153 -13.75 4.86 8.59
C SER A 153 -13.73 3.89 9.77
N ARG A 154 -13.55 2.58 9.55
CA ARG A 154 -13.44 1.58 10.63
C ARG A 154 -12.20 1.85 11.49
N ILE A 155 -11.07 2.15 10.86
CA ILE A 155 -9.83 2.51 11.56
C ILE A 155 -9.99 3.84 12.31
N SER A 156 -10.66 4.81 11.69
CA SER A 156 -10.89 6.13 12.30
C SER A 156 -11.83 6.09 13.50
N GLU A 157 -12.88 5.27 13.44
CA GLU A 157 -13.80 5.05 14.56
C GLU A 157 -13.05 4.44 15.75
N TRP A 158 -12.25 3.41 15.51
CA TRP A 158 -11.37 2.85 16.53
C TRP A 158 -10.40 3.90 17.11
N ALA A 159 -9.76 4.70 16.26
CA ALA A 159 -8.83 5.73 16.72
C ALA A 159 -9.53 6.78 17.60
N PHE A 160 -10.80 7.11 17.30
CA PHE A 160 -11.60 8.01 18.11
C PHE A 160 -12.02 7.38 19.45
N GLU A 161 -12.52 6.15 19.44
CA GLU A 161 -12.98 5.43 20.64
C GLU A 161 -11.85 5.19 21.66
N THR A 162 -10.61 5.02 21.17
CA THR A 162 -9.41 4.86 22.00
C THR A 162 -8.75 6.17 22.39
N GLY A 163 -9.25 7.31 21.91
CA GLY A 163 -8.67 8.63 22.17
C GLY A 163 -7.38 8.92 21.41
N ALA A 164 -6.94 8.03 20.51
CA ALA A 164 -5.81 8.26 19.61
C ALA A 164 -6.09 9.40 18.61
N SER A 165 -7.36 9.58 18.23
CA SER A 165 -7.86 10.75 17.51
C SER A 165 -8.82 11.54 18.40
N LYS A 166 -8.66 12.87 18.41
CA LYS A 166 -9.62 13.77 19.08
C LYS A 166 -10.88 14.02 18.27
N ASN A 167 -10.81 13.80 16.95
CA ASN A 167 -11.88 14.10 16.02
C ASN A 167 -12.44 12.79 15.47
N LYS A 168 -13.77 12.67 15.44
CA LYS A 168 -14.43 11.60 14.72
C LYS A 168 -14.30 11.86 13.22
N VAL A 169 -13.67 10.93 12.51
CA VAL A 169 -13.61 10.93 11.03
C VAL A 169 -14.50 9.81 10.53
N THR A 170 -15.40 10.15 9.62
CA THR A 170 -16.45 9.28 9.11
C THR A 170 -16.14 8.80 7.69
N ILE A 171 -16.92 7.83 7.22
CA ILE A 171 -16.88 7.40 5.82
C ILE A 171 -17.09 8.56 4.83
N LYS A 172 -17.94 9.54 5.19
CA LYS A 172 -18.20 10.72 4.35
C LYS A 172 -16.97 11.59 4.24
N ASP A 173 -16.27 11.84 5.35
CA ASP A 173 -15.03 12.60 5.35
C ASP A 173 -13.98 11.93 4.46
N TRP A 174 -13.89 10.59 4.51
CA TRP A 174 -12.99 9.82 3.64
C TRP A 174 -13.38 9.82 2.17
N GLN A 175 -14.67 9.95 1.84
CA GLN A 175 -15.13 10.15 0.46
C GLN A 175 -14.78 11.56 -0.02
N ASP A 176 -14.99 12.57 0.83
CA ASP A 176 -14.81 13.99 0.50
C ASP A 176 -13.35 14.37 0.23
N VAL A 177 -12.37 13.61 0.72
CA VAL A 177 -10.93 13.85 0.49
C VAL A 177 -10.36 13.07 -0.70
N ARG A 178 -11.13 12.19 -1.34
CA ARG A 178 -10.64 11.37 -2.46
C ARG A 178 -10.78 12.11 -3.79
N ARG A 179 -9.76 11.97 -4.64
CA ARG A 179 -9.67 12.58 -5.97
C ARG A 179 -9.18 11.57 -6.99
N THR A 180 -10.05 10.63 -7.38
CA THR A 180 -9.69 9.59 -8.36
C THR A 180 -9.76 10.05 -9.80
N GLY A 181 -10.43 11.17 -10.08
CA GLY A 181 -10.53 11.74 -11.42
C GLY A 181 -9.17 11.94 -12.09
N TYR A 182 -8.14 12.38 -11.34
CA TYR A 182 -6.78 12.54 -11.87
C TYR A 182 -6.18 11.22 -12.35
N MET A 183 -6.31 10.16 -11.54
CA MET A 183 -5.81 8.84 -11.90
C MET A 183 -6.63 8.23 -13.05
N ALA A 184 -7.95 8.42 -13.06
CA ALA A 184 -8.79 7.98 -14.17
C ALA A 184 -8.35 8.62 -15.50
N ALA A 185 -8.10 9.94 -15.50
CA ALA A 185 -7.60 10.66 -16.66
C ALA A 185 -6.22 10.14 -17.12
N THR A 186 -5.30 9.85 -16.19
CA THR A 186 -3.99 9.25 -16.51
C THR A 186 -4.16 7.89 -17.21
N PHE A 187 -5.02 7.01 -16.67
CA PHE A 187 -5.25 5.67 -17.25
C PHE A 187 -5.96 5.77 -18.61
N ASP A 188 -6.88 6.71 -18.79
CA ASP A 188 -7.54 6.95 -20.08
C ASP A 188 -6.55 7.47 -21.14
N LYS A 189 -5.65 8.38 -20.77
CA LYS A 189 -4.56 8.86 -21.64
C LYS A 189 -3.68 7.70 -22.11
N LEU A 190 -3.30 6.81 -21.19
CA LEU A 190 -2.53 5.58 -21.48
C LEU A 190 -3.35 4.54 -22.26
N GLY A 191 -4.68 4.66 -22.26
CA GLY A 191 -5.58 3.73 -22.94
C GLY A 191 -5.78 2.44 -22.19
N TRP A 192 -5.76 2.46 -20.87
CA TRP A 192 -5.92 1.29 -20.02
C TRP A 192 -7.32 1.24 -19.41
N ARG A 193 -7.81 0.02 -19.19
CA ARG A 193 -9.05 -0.21 -18.45
C ARG A 193 -8.74 -0.23 -16.96
N VAL A 194 -9.48 0.55 -16.20
CA VAL A 194 -9.50 0.45 -14.74
C VAL A 194 -10.32 -0.79 -14.38
N PRO A 195 -9.80 -1.73 -13.59
CA PRO A 195 -10.55 -2.90 -13.17
C PRO A 195 -11.80 -2.52 -12.36
N ASP A 196 -12.91 -3.23 -12.53
CA ASP A 196 -14.13 -3.03 -11.72
C ASP A 196 -13.92 -3.42 -10.25
N LYS A 197 -12.94 -4.28 -9.97
CA LYS A 197 -12.54 -4.72 -8.63
C LYS A 197 -11.05 -4.50 -8.41
N PRO A 198 -10.62 -4.12 -7.20
CA PRO A 198 -9.20 -3.93 -6.92
C PRO A 198 -8.40 -5.22 -7.17
N PRO A 199 -7.35 -5.20 -8.01
CA PRO A 199 -6.62 -6.41 -8.41
C PRO A 199 -5.76 -6.98 -7.27
N PHE A 200 -5.58 -6.22 -6.19
CA PHE A 200 -4.90 -6.69 -4.99
C PHE A 200 -5.84 -7.44 -4.03
N LEU A 201 -7.13 -7.60 -4.34
CA LEU A 201 -8.05 -8.40 -3.52
C LEU A 201 -8.39 -9.73 -4.21
N PRO A 202 -8.58 -10.82 -3.45
CA PRO A 202 -9.11 -12.05 -4.03
C PRO A 202 -10.58 -11.86 -4.46
N MET A 203 -11.03 -12.63 -5.45
CA MET A 203 -12.40 -12.50 -6.01
C MET A 203 -13.50 -12.68 -4.96
N ASP A 204 -13.22 -13.49 -3.93
CA ASP A 204 -14.12 -13.88 -2.83
C ASP A 204 -13.70 -13.25 -1.49
N TRP A 205 -13.14 -12.02 -1.52
CA TRP A 205 -12.55 -11.32 -0.37
C TRP A 205 -13.47 -11.13 0.85
N GLY A 206 -14.79 -11.18 0.67
CA GLY A 206 -15.77 -11.17 1.77
C GLY A 206 -16.12 -9.77 2.28
N GLY A 207 -15.34 -8.74 1.98
CA GLY A 207 -15.69 -7.34 2.27
C GLY A 207 -15.09 -6.78 3.56
N VAL A 208 -15.05 -5.46 3.65
CA VAL A 208 -14.48 -4.72 4.80
C VAL A 208 -15.19 -5.06 6.11
N GLY A 209 -14.41 -5.30 7.16
CA GLY A 209 -14.85 -5.57 8.53
C GLY A 209 -15.08 -7.04 8.83
N ASN A 210 -15.09 -7.90 7.81
CA ASN A 210 -15.24 -9.35 7.97
C ASN A 210 -13.88 -9.99 8.23
N LEU A 211 -13.38 -9.78 9.46
CA LEU A 211 -12.10 -10.29 9.93
C LEU A 211 -12.21 -11.79 10.33
N PRO A 212 -11.15 -12.61 10.16
CA PRO A 212 -9.89 -12.25 9.52
C PRO A 212 -10.01 -12.15 7.99
N TYR A 213 -9.38 -11.14 7.39
CA TYR A 213 -9.27 -11.00 5.95
C TYR A 213 -8.48 -12.16 5.32
N LYS A 214 -8.93 -12.59 4.14
CA LYS A 214 -8.17 -13.52 3.28
C LYS A 214 -6.87 -12.88 2.81
N PRO A 215 -5.84 -13.67 2.43
CA PRO A 215 -4.62 -13.14 1.83
C PRO A 215 -4.91 -12.19 0.66
N TYR A 216 -4.20 -11.07 0.60
CA TYR A 216 -4.38 -10.03 -0.41
C TYR A 216 -3.01 -9.41 -0.80
N SER A 217 -3.01 -8.53 -1.80
CA SER A 217 -1.84 -7.80 -2.32
C SER A 217 -0.68 -8.72 -2.67
N ALA A 218 0.51 -8.44 -2.14
CA ALA A 218 1.74 -9.18 -2.35
C ALA A 218 1.67 -10.66 -1.92
N ALA A 219 0.68 -11.08 -1.13
CA ALA A 219 0.44 -12.49 -0.82
C ALA A 219 -0.18 -13.27 -2.00
N LEU A 220 -0.82 -12.57 -2.94
CA LEU A 220 -1.42 -13.17 -4.14
C LEU A 220 -0.39 -13.36 -5.28
N LEU A 221 0.74 -12.65 -5.22
CA LEU A 221 1.75 -12.67 -6.26
C LEU A 221 2.75 -13.82 -6.06
N LYS A 222 2.95 -14.62 -7.11
CA LYS A 222 3.97 -15.69 -7.18
C LYS A 222 5.18 -15.31 -8.04
N GLY A 223 5.26 -14.05 -8.44
CA GLY A 223 6.21 -13.50 -9.40
C GLY A 223 5.63 -12.26 -10.07
N PRO A 224 6.28 -11.75 -11.12
CA PRO A 224 5.77 -10.62 -11.89
C PRO A 224 4.37 -10.90 -12.45
N ALA A 225 3.42 -10.01 -12.19
CA ALA A 225 2.10 -10.11 -12.79
C ALA A 225 2.21 -9.88 -14.31
N PRO A 226 1.56 -10.70 -15.15
CA PRO A 226 1.51 -10.46 -16.58
C PRO A 226 0.85 -9.11 -16.83
N PHE A 227 1.44 -8.28 -17.69
CA PHE A 227 0.88 -6.98 -18.04
C PHE A 227 1.40 -6.51 -19.41
N PRO A 228 0.52 -6.01 -20.30
CA PRO A 228 -0.94 -6.07 -20.22
C PRO A 228 -1.47 -7.46 -20.59
N GLU A 229 -2.58 -7.86 -20.00
CA GLU A 229 -3.39 -9.02 -20.38
C GLU A 229 -4.51 -8.64 -21.37
N PRO A 230 -5.08 -9.60 -22.12
CA PRO A 230 -6.22 -9.35 -23.00
C PRO A 230 -7.37 -8.68 -22.26
N GLY A 231 -7.96 -7.63 -22.84
CA GLY A 231 -9.06 -6.90 -22.21
C GLY A 231 -8.63 -5.90 -21.13
N GLU A 232 -7.33 -5.65 -20.92
CA GLU A 232 -6.84 -4.58 -20.03
C GLU A 232 -6.60 -3.25 -20.77
N LEU A 233 -6.58 -3.25 -22.10
CA LEU A 233 -6.39 -2.05 -22.90
C LEU A 233 -7.69 -1.61 -23.60
N LYS A 234 -7.79 -0.31 -23.86
CA LYS A 234 -8.85 0.34 -24.65
C LYS A 234 -8.39 0.64 -26.08
N LYS A 235 -7.07 0.72 -26.31
CA LYS A 235 -6.43 1.01 -27.60
C LYS A 235 -5.07 0.32 -27.68
N PRO A 236 -4.47 0.16 -28.88
CA PRO A 236 -3.12 -0.38 -29.01
C PRO A 236 -2.12 0.43 -28.16
N TRP A 237 -1.25 -0.27 -27.43
CA TRP A 237 -0.28 0.34 -26.54
C TRP A 237 1.11 -0.25 -26.76
N THR A 238 2.12 0.60 -26.98
CA THR A 238 3.50 0.17 -27.18
C THR A 238 4.31 0.36 -25.90
N PHE A 239 4.92 -0.73 -25.43
CA PHE A 239 5.77 -0.72 -24.26
C PHE A 239 7.00 -1.58 -24.51
N MET A 240 8.18 -1.06 -24.17
CA MET A 240 9.47 -1.74 -24.39
C MET A 240 9.65 -2.26 -25.83
N GLY A 241 9.19 -1.49 -26.83
CA GLY A 241 9.29 -1.85 -28.25
C GLY A 241 8.30 -2.91 -28.73
N LYS A 242 7.40 -3.39 -27.87
CA LYS A 242 6.32 -4.32 -28.22
C LYS A 242 4.97 -3.61 -28.20
N THR A 243 4.20 -3.79 -29.27
CA THR A 243 2.81 -3.30 -29.33
C THR A 243 1.86 -4.38 -28.85
N HIS A 244 1.02 -4.02 -27.88
CA HIS A 244 -0.05 -4.83 -27.31
C HIS A 244 -1.39 -4.35 -27.85
N GLN A 245 -2.24 -5.30 -28.24
CA GLN A 245 -3.60 -5.01 -28.73
C GLN A 245 -4.61 -5.08 -27.57
N PRO A 246 -5.74 -4.36 -27.67
CA PRO A 246 -6.87 -4.48 -26.74
C PRO A 246 -7.38 -5.90 -26.50
#